data_AF-A0A959M822-F1
#
_entry.id   AF-A0A959M822-F1
#
_cell.length_a   1.000
_cell.length_b   1.000
_cell.length_c   1.000
_cell.angle_alpha   90.00
_cell.angle_beta   90.00
_cell.angle_gamma   90.00
#
_symmetry.space_group_name_H-M   'P 1'
#
loop_
_entity.id
_entity.type
_entity.pdbx_description
1 polymer ?
#
loop_
_entity_poly.entity_id
_entity_poly.type
_entity_poly.pdbx_seq_one_letter_code
_entity_poly.pdbx_strand_id
1 'polypeptide(L)'
;MKKLFRVFTIAFLYNCICSCNGSGGGNTNPPNDSIPTNVSANTDSLEICEGIDNTDLCNGAGGIANIIIETSKAQTLFNNFNTIFKTEGGKPINAFEPVYWLDNCTVEGIATFLKTQKDPATGKALDGIRIFFGCETKDNPKYGTDPYKRQTTINIFPTYFEKATAPNISDHKTSKQKITITGICSSPYLQDYNTADLQNKEFEKIYRKGGIKDSLSKSVWIDACVIYTLVKLLKLPKANIDGVNINMAAYDNSYPRLSRLKDNQTTVILVPTRLNGTKHENFWDIIECINKKIEKMGLLPSGGFNHGELCPNNCY
;
A
#
# COMPACT_ATOMS: atom_id res chain seq x y z
N MET A 1 45.21 36.32 -23.92
CA MET A 1 43.94 36.83 -24.47
C MET A 1 42.78 36.36 -23.59
N LYS A 2 42.07 37.31 -22.98
CA LYS A 2 40.68 37.33 -22.43
C LYS A 2 40.05 35.99 -21.98
N LYS A 3 39.94 35.71 -20.66
CA LYS A 3 38.77 35.92 -19.77
C LYS A 3 37.40 35.64 -20.43
N LEU A 4 36.62 34.70 -19.90
CA LEU A 4 35.32 34.97 -19.27
C LEU A 4 34.71 33.74 -18.55
N PHE A 5 34.39 33.93 -17.27
CA PHE A 5 33.40 33.21 -16.46
C PHE A 5 31.97 33.45 -16.99
N ARG A 6 31.10 32.43 -17.02
CA ARG A 6 29.62 32.48 -16.88
C ARG A 6 29.17 31.06 -16.48
N VAL A 7 28.69 30.73 -15.28
CA VAL A 7 27.43 31.11 -14.57
C VAL A 7 26.20 31.15 -15.48
N PHE A 8 25.35 30.13 -15.35
CA PHE A 8 23.91 30.10 -15.66
C PHE A 8 23.32 29.07 -14.68
N THR A 9 22.81 29.44 -13.50
CA THR A 9 21.49 30.02 -13.17
C THR A 9 20.31 29.30 -13.85
N ILE A 10 19.57 28.58 -13.01
CA ILE A 10 18.25 27.96 -13.20
C ILE A 10 17.19 29.06 -13.34
N ALA A 11 16.24 28.91 -14.27
CA ALA A 11 14.88 29.42 -14.12
C ALA A 11 13.88 28.71 -15.06
N PHE A 12 12.93 28.02 -14.43
CA PHE A 12 11.51 27.84 -14.74
C PHE A 12 10.93 28.50 -16.00
N LEU A 13 10.17 27.71 -16.76
CA LEU A 13 8.75 27.91 -17.15
C LEU A 13 8.47 27.07 -18.41
N TYR A 14 7.51 26.15 -18.35
CA TYR A 14 6.48 26.03 -19.39
C TYR A 14 5.33 25.15 -18.88
N ASN A 15 4.32 25.83 -18.33
CA ASN A 15 2.94 25.37 -18.34
C ASN A 15 2.51 25.20 -19.80
N CYS A 16 1.98 24.03 -20.14
CA CYS A 16 0.97 23.91 -21.19
C CYS A 16 -0.19 23.09 -20.62
N ILE A 17 -1.13 23.84 -20.05
CA ILE A 17 -2.52 23.47 -19.86
C ILE A 17 -3.12 23.31 -21.26
N CYS A 18 -3.59 22.12 -21.60
CA CYS A 18 -4.59 21.93 -22.64
C CYS A 18 -5.74 21.10 -22.06
N SER A 19 -6.82 21.80 -21.77
CA SER A 19 -8.16 21.28 -21.54
C SER A 19 -8.66 20.55 -22.80
N CYS A 20 -9.33 19.41 -22.60
CA CYS A 20 -10.39 18.96 -23.50
C CYS A 20 -11.56 18.47 -22.65
N ASN A 21 -12.62 19.26 -22.63
CA ASN A 21 -13.96 18.88 -22.19
C ASN A 21 -14.49 17.73 -23.05
N GLY A 22 -15.14 16.76 -22.41
CA GLY A 22 -16.01 15.77 -23.04
C GLY A 22 -17.10 15.36 -22.05
N SER A 23 -18.26 16.02 -22.16
CA SER A 23 -19.47 15.74 -21.38
C SER A 23 -20.10 14.39 -21.76
N GLY A 24 -20.68 13.69 -20.79
CA GLY A 24 -21.54 12.53 -21.03
C GLY A 24 -22.01 11.90 -19.71
N GLY A 25 -23.23 12.26 -19.29
CA GLY A 25 -23.83 11.84 -18.02
C GLY A 25 -24.32 10.40 -18.01
N GLY A 26 -24.31 9.80 -16.83
CA GLY A 26 -24.86 8.48 -16.52
C GLY A 26 -24.86 8.29 -15.01
N ASN A 27 -26.01 8.54 -14.39
CA ASN A 27 -26.22 8.64 -12.95
C ASN A 27 -26.38 7.23 -12.33
N THR A 28 -25.45 6.81 -11.48
CA THR A 28 -25.68 5.73 -10.49
C THR A 28 -24.88 6.05 -9.22
N ASN A 29 -25.57 6.58 -8.20
CA ASN A 29 -25.02 6.87 -6.88
C ASN A 29 -24.43 5.60 -6.23
N PRO A 30 -23.15 5.58 -5.84
CA PRO A 30 -22.64 4.67 -4.81
C PRO A 30 -23.05 5.16 -3.40
N PRO A 31 -22.89 4.32 -2.35
CA PRO A 31 -23.38 4.62 -1.01
C PRO A 31 -22.76 5.90 -0.45
N ASN A 32 -23.61 6.68 0.19
CA ASN A 32 -23.34 7.98 0.77
C ASN A 32 -22.43 7.86 2.01
N ASP A 33 -21.11 7.80 1.80
CA ASP A 33 -20.15 8.26 2.81
C ASP A 33 -20.09 9.79 2.67
N SER A 34 -20.72 10.48 3.61
CA SER A 34 -20.82 11.93 3.63
C SER A 34 -19.44 12.59 3.45
N ILE A 35 -19.28 13.29 2.33
CA ILE A 35 -18.18 14.22 2.06
C ILE A 35 -18.22 15.31 3.14
N PRO A 36 -17.17 15.52 3.96
CA PRO A 36 -17.01 16.78 4.67
C PRO A 36 -16.73 17.84 3.61
N THR A 37 -17.78 18.58 3.26
CA THR A 37 -17.65 19.80 2.46
C THR A 37 -17.04 20.86 3.35
N ASN A 38 -15.90 21.42 2.92
CA ASN A 38 -15.14 22.47 3.59
C ASN A 38 -14.52 22.11 4.94
N VAL A 39 -13.35 21.47 4.93
CA VAL A 39 -12.40 21.66 6.03
C VAL A 39 -11.67 22.98 5.75
N SER A 40 -12.17 24.08 6.33
CA SER A 40 -11.35 25.28 6.51
C SER A 40 -10.05 24.84 7.18
N ALA A 41 -8.91 25.30 6.68
CA ALA A 41 -7.60 25.03 7.27
C ALA A 41 -7.54 25.63 8.68
N ASN A 42 -8.03 24.88 9.68
CA ASN A 42 -7.73 25.16 11.06
C ASN A 42 -6.24 24.93 11.24
N THR A 43 -5.59 25.91 11.86
CA THR A 43 -4.22 25.85 12.37
C THR A 43 -3.94 24.63 13.25
N ASP A 44 -4.99 23.95 13.75
CA ASP A 44 -4.93 22.65 14.45
C ASP A 44 -4.37 21.49 13.60
N SER A 45 -4.47 21.57 12.26
CA SER A 45 -4.13 20.42 11.42
C SER A 45 -2.63 20.09 11.41
N LEU A 46 -1.74 21.05 11.74
CA LEU A 46 -0.29 20.83 11.79
C LEU A 46 0.20 20.23 13.11
N GLU A 47 -0.55 20.42 14.20
CA GLU A 47 -0.18 19.89 15.52
C GLU A 47 -0.28 18.36 15.58
N ILE A 48 -1.19 17.78 14.80
CA ILE A 48 -1.43 16.32 14.78
C ILE A 48 -0.21 15.55 14.25
N CYS A 49 0.58 16.14 13.35
CA CYS A 49 1.83 15.55 12.87
C CYS A 49 3.08 16.27 13.42
N GLU A 50 2.96 17.00 14.53
CA GLU A 50 4.08 17.60 15.25
C GLU A 50 5.03 16.51 15.78
N GLY A 51 6.32 16.62 15.48
CA GLY A 51 7.33 15.60 15.80
C GLY A 51 7.72 14.67 14.64
N ILE A 52 7.14 14.85 13.45
CA ILE A 52 7.66 14.28 12.20
C ILE A 52 8.47 15.32 11.43
N ASP A 53 9.74 14.99 11.21
CA ASP A 53 10.68 15.75 10.39
C ASP A 53 10.91 15.07 9.03
N ASN A 54 11.45 15.81 8.06
CA ASN A 54 11.65 15.28 6.70
C ASN A 54 12.61 14.10 6.63
N THR A 55 13.61 14.06 7.51
CA THR A 55 14.54 12.93 7.63
C THR A 55 13.84 11.65 8.10
N ASP A 56 12.61 11.78 8.60
CA ASP A 56 11.79 10.66 9.02
C ASP A 56 10.97 10.05 7.88
N LEU A 57 10.92 10.76 6.74
CA LEU A 57 10.23 10.34 5.53
C LEU A 57 11.24 9.70 4.56
N CYS A 58 10.89 8.52 4.09
CA CYS A 58 11.75 7.67 3.28
C CYS A 58 11.88 8.16 1.84
N ASN A 59 12.65 9.23 1.63
CA ASN A 59 12.82 9.79 0.30
C ASN A 59 13.43 8.76 -0.68
N GLY A 60 12.78 8.55 -1.82
CA GLY A 60 13.20 7.59 -2.84
C GLY A 60 13.01 6.11 -2.48
N ALA A 61 12.38 5.78 -1.35
CA ALA A 61 12.09 4.40 -0.98
C ALA A 61 10.93 3.81 -1.80
N GLY A 62 11.05 2.53 -2.15
CA GLY A 62 10.01 1.80 -2.84
C GLY A 62 8.74 1.70 -1.98
N GLY A 63 7.65 2.34 -2.44
CA GLY A 63 6.36 2.26 -1.77
C GLY A 63 6.05 3.36 -0.76
N ILE A 64 6.81 4.46 -0.74
CA ILE A 64 6.41 5.65 0.03
C ILE A 64 5.05 6.21 -0.42
N ALA A 65 4.71 6.13 -1.72
CA ALA A 65 3.40 6.52 -2.23
C ALA A 65 2.27 5.56 -1.79
N ASN A 66 2.60 4.41 -1.19
CA ASN A 66 1.62 3.55 -0.53
C ASN A 66 1.24 4.07 0.88
N ILE A 67 1.89 5.12 1.40
CA ILE A 67 1.50 5.84 2.63
C ILE A 67 1.12 7.28 2.32
N ILE A 68 1.99 7.98 1.59
CA ILE A 68 1.93 9.42 1.38
C ILE A 68 1.24 9.67 0.03
N ILE A 69 -0.09 9.72 0.10
CA ILE A 69 -0.98 9.88 -1.05
C ILE A 69 -2.12 10.83 -0.67
N GLU A 70 -2.61 11.60 -1.64
CA GLU A 70 -3.82 12.41 -1.45
C GLU A 70 -5.03 11.51 -1.19
N THR A 71 -5.86 11.90 -0.21
CA THR A 71 -7.07 11.16 0.19
C THR A 71 -8.00 10.84 -0.99
N SER A 72 -8.25 11.83 -1.86
CA SER A 72 -9.10 11.67 -3.05
C SER A 72 -8.56 10.64 -4.06
N LYS A 73 -7.23 10.63 -4.25
CA LYS A 73 -6.54 9.66 -5.10
C LYS A 73 -6.62 8.26 -4.50
N ALA A 74 -6.36 8.12 -3.20
CA ALA A 74 -6.49 6.84 -2.50
C ALA A 74 -7.92 6.28 -2.59
N GLN A 75 -8.94 7.10 -2.35
CA GLN A 75 -10.35 6.72 -2.48
C GLN A 75 -10.69 6.23 -3.88
N THR A 76 -10.18 6.90 -4.92
CA THR A 76 -10.36 6.47 -6.31
C THR A 76 -9.77 5.07 -6.51
N LEU A 77 -8.55 4.83 -6.04
CA LEU A 77 -7.90 3.52 -6.14
C LEU A 77 -8.64 2.41 -5.35
N PHE A 78 -9.22 2.73 -4.19
CA PHE A 78 -10.06 1.79 -3.43
C PHE A 78 -11.36 1.46 -4.15
N ASN A 79 -12.01 2.48 -4.74
CA ASN A 79 -13.25 2.30 -5.49
C ASN A 79 -13.01 1.47 -6.75
N ASN A 80 -11.90 1.68 -7.44
CA ASN A 80 -11.48 0.84 -8.55
C ASN A 80 -11.27 -0.60 -8.09
N PHE A 81 -10.57 -0.79 -6.97
CA PHE A 81 -10.36 -2.12 -6.40
C PHE A 81 -11.69 -2.82 -6.12
N ASN A 82 -12.62 -2.15 -5.44
CA ASN A 82 -13.93 -2.70 -5.12
C ASN A 82 -14.75 -3.02 -6.37
N THR A 83 -14.73 -2.13 -7.36
CA THR A 83 -15.48 -2.31 -8.62
C THR A 83 -14.96 -3.51 -9.39
N ILE A 84 -13.64 -3.63 -9.56
CA ILE A 84 -13.00 -4.69 -10.36
C ILE A 84 -12.98 -6.02 -9.59
N PHE A 85 -12.65 -5.98 -8.30
CA PHE A 85 -12.31 -7.17 -7.53
C PHE A 85 -13.39 -7.65 -6.56
N LYS A 86 -14.32 -6.79 -6.12
CA LYS A 86 -15.44 -7.20 -5.24
C LYS A 86 -16.76 -7.43 -5.97
N THR A 87 -16.78 -7.41 -7.29
CA THR A 87 -17.97 -7.79 -8.07
C THR A 87 -17.62 -8.80 -9.18
N GLU A 88 -18.58 -9.67 -9.52
CA GLU A 88 -18.56 -10.48 -10.75
C GLU A 88 -19.99 -10.65 -11.27
N GLY A 89 -20.21 -10.40 -12.56
CA GLY A 89 -21.54 -10.49 -13.17
C GLY A 89 -22.60 -9.60 -12.51
N GLY A 90 -22.18 -8.48 -11.91
CA GLY A 90 -23.04 -7.57 -11.15
C GLY A 90 -23.37 -8.03 -9.72
N LYS A 91 -22.81 -9.16 -9.25
CA LYS A 91 -23.01 -9.67 -7.89
C LYS A 91 -21.80 -9.39 -6.98
N PRO A 92 -22.00 -9.04 -5.70
CA PRO A 92 -20.90 -8.80 -4.77
C PRO A 92 -20.18 -10.10 -4.39
N ILE A 93 -18.86 -10.03 -4.26
CA ILE A 93 -18.00 -11.09 -3.75
C ILE A 93 -17.70 -10.78 -2.28
N ASN A 94 -18.51 -11.33 -1.37
CA ASN A 94 -18.41 -11.04 0.07
C ASN A 94 -17.17 -11.65 0.73
N ALA A 95 -16.62 -12.71 0.13
CA ALA A 95 -15.44 -13.36 0.66
C ALA A 95 -14.14 -12.56 0.44
N PHE A 96 -14.16 -11.57 -0.46
CA PHE A 96 -12.99 -10.77 -0.79
C PHE A 96 -12.92 -9.53 0.11
N GLU A 97 -12.02 -9.56 1.07
CA GLU A 97 -11.78 -8.47 2.04
C GLU A 97 -10.91 -7.37 1.41
N PRO A 98 -11.37 -6.10 1.40
CA PRO A 98 -10.62 -4.98 0.87
C PRO A 98 -9.69 -4.31 1.89
N VAL A 99 -9.84 -4.61 3.18
CA VAL A 99 -9.09 -3.95 4.26
C VAL A 99 -8.66 -4.99 5.28
N TYR A 100 -7.39 -4.93 5.68
CA TYR A 100 -6.80 -5.76 6.73
C TYR A 100 -6.17 -4.85 7.78
N TRP A 101 -6.35 -5.13 9.07
CA TRP A 101 -5.91 -4.23 10.14
C TRP A 101 -4.74 -4.81 10.93
N LEU A 102 -3.68 -4.02 11.09
CA LEU A 102 -2.55 -4.30 11.97
C LEU A 102 -2.62 -3.37 13.17
N ASP A 103 -2.60 -3.92 14.37
CA ASP A 103 -2.45 -3.13 15.59
C ASP A 103 -1.05 -2.48 15.68
N ASN A 104 -0.94 -1.44 16.49
CA ASN A 104 0.32 -0.70 16.68
C ASN A 104 1.51 -1.59 17.03
N CYS A 105 1.34 -2.52 17.97
CA CYS A 105 2.46 -3.29 18.47
C CYS A 105 2.92 -4.36 17.48
N THR A 106 2.03 -4.85 16.62
CA THR A 106 2.41 -5.66 15.46
C THR A 106 3.29 -4.87 14.49
N VAL A 107 2.94 -3.63 14.16
CA VAL A 107 3.75 -2.79 13.25
C VAL A 107 5.14 -2.50 13.87
N GLU A 108 5.19 -2.19 15.16
CA GLU A 108 6.45 -2.03 15.89
C GLU A 108 7.29 -3.30 15.94
N GLY A 109 6.64 -4.45 16.13
CA GLY A 109 7.27 -5.76 16.11
C GLY A 109 7.89 -6.09 14.75
N ILE A 110 7.17 -5.85 13.65
CA ILE A 110 7.69 -5.99 12.28
C ILE A 110 8.92 -5.09 12.10
N ALA A 111 8.83 -3.82 12.47
CA ALA A 111 9.94 -2.89 12.34
C ALA A 111 11.19 -3.35 13.13
N THR A 112 10.99 -3.83 14.36
CA THR A 112 12.08 -4.32 15.22
C THR A 112 12.70 -5.58 14.62
N PHE A 113 11.89 -6.50 14.10
CA PHE A 113 12.36 -7.71 13.43
C PHE A 113 13.25 -7.36 12.24
N LEU A 114 12.79 -6.46 11.36
CA LEU A 114 13.56 -6.05 10.18
C LEU A 114 14.91 -5.40 10.53
N LYS A 115 14.97 -4.66 11.65
CA LYS A 115 16.22 -4.01 12.11
C LYS A 115 17.22 -4.98 12.72
N THR A 116 16.74 -6.04 13.36
CA THR A 116 17.57 -6.89 14.22
C THR A 116 17.92 -8.22 13.60
N GLN A 117 17.08 -8.73 12.70
CA GLN A 117 17.24 -10.03 12.09
C GLN A 117 17.91 -9.94 10.72
N LYS A 118 18.42 -11.08 10.27
CA LYS A 118 18.98 -11.30 8.94
C LYS A 118 18.27 -12.49 8.32
N ASP A 119 18.27 -12.58 6.99
CA ASP A 119 17.80 -13.78 6.33
C ASP A 119 18.67 -14.98 6.74
N PRO A 120 18.10 -16.06 7.28
CA PRO A 120 18.89 -17.15 7.85
C PRO A 120 19.63 -17.98 6.80
N ALA A 121 19.17 -17.98 5.54
CA ALA A 121 19.80 -18.73 4.47
C ALA A 121 20.98 -17.97 3.84
N THR A 122 20.89 -16.65 3.75
CA THR A 122 21.87 -15.81 3.04
C THR A 122 22.72 -14.93 3.97
N GLY A 123 22.31 -14.75 5.23
CA GLY A 123 22.95 -13.84 6.17
C GLY A 123 22.79 -12.35 5.83
N LYS A 124 21.94 -12.01 4.84
CA LYS A 124 21.71 -10.64 4.39
C LYS A 124 20.77 -9.88 5.34
N ALA A 125 20.97 -8.57 5.44
CA ALA A 125 20.03 -7.71 6.14
C ALA A 125 18.67 -7.71 5.44
N LEU A 126 17.61 -7.57 6.23
CA LEU A 126 16.25 -7.48 5.72
C LEU A 126 15.97 -6.05 5.23
N ASP A 127 15.34 -5.93 4.07
CA ASP A 127 15.16 -4.66 3.36
C ASP A 127 13.68 -4.22 3.24
N GLY A 128 12.75 -5.04 3.71
CA GLY A 128 11.33 -4.73 3.64
C GLY A 128 10.42 -5.89 3.99
N ILE A 129 9.16 -5.74 3.60
CA ILE A 129 8.14 -6.78 3.68
C ILE A 129 7.50 -7.03 2.32
N ARG A 130 6.91 -8.21 2.17
CA ARG A 130 6.09 -8.58 1.03
C ARG A 130 4.76 -9.12 1.50
N ILE A 131 3.68 -8.59 0.94
CA ILE A 131 2.30 -8.91 1.26
C ILE A 131 1.74 -9.78 0.14
N PHE A 132 1.40 -11.02 0.45
CA PHE A 132 0.76 -11.95 -0.47
C PHE A 132 -0.74 -12.03 -0.18
N PHE A 133 -1.53 -12.30 -1.22
CA PHE A 133 -2.94 -12.69 -1.06
C PHE A 133 -3.03 -14.18 -0.76
N GLY A 134 -3.88 -14.52 0.20
CA GLY A 134 -4.26 -15.88 0.54
C GLY A 134 -5.77 -16.01 0.71
N CYS A 135 -6.26 -17.22 0.91
CA CYS A 135 -7.62 -17.46 1.39
C CYS A 135 -7.65 -18.69 2.31
N GLU A 136 -8.77 -18.88 3.00
CA GLU A 136 -9.02 -20.09 3.81
C GLU A 136 -8.68 -21.38 3.03
N THR A 137 -8.17 -22.39 3.73
CA THR A 137 -7.98 -23.73 3.16
C THR A 137 -9.30 -24.51 3.16
N LYS A 138 -9.35 -25.68 2.50
CA LYS A 138 -10.59 -26.42 2.21
C LYS A 138 -11.40 -26.82 3.45
N ASP A 139 -10.76 -26.86 4.60
CA ASP A 139 -11.29 -27.54 5.76
C ASP A 139 -12.28 -26.68 6.57
N ASN A 140 -12.52 -25.41 6.18
CA ASN A 140 -13.50 -24.56 6.88
C ASN A 140 -14.05 -23.37 6.05
N PRO A 141 -14.76 -23.59 4.92
CA PRO A 141 -15.23 -22.49 4.08
C PRO A 141 -16.43 -21.76 4.71
N LYS A 142 -16.25 -20.48 5.06
CA LYS A 142 -17.31 -19.62 5.63
C LYS A 142 -18.50 -19.39 4.69
N TYR A 143 -18.29 -19.45 3.36
CA TYR A 143 -19.30 -19.07 2.36
C TYR A 143 -19.84 -20.24 1.51
N GLY A 144 -19.79 -21.48 2.01
CA GLY A 144 -20.63 -22.59 1.52
C GLY A 144 -20.46 -22.97 0.04
N THR A 145 -21.48 -22.75 -0.81
CA THR A 145 -21.53 -23.23 -2.21
C THR A 145 -21.19 -22.20 -3.30
N ASP A 146 -20.93 -20.93 -2.96
CA ASP A 146 -20.54 -19.82 -3.86
C ASP A 146 -19.24 -20.11 -4.64
N PRO A 147 -19.00 -19.73 -5.90
CA PRO A 147 -17.66 -19.87 -6.51
C PRO A 147 -16.50 -19.25 -5.67
N TYR A 148 -16.77 -18.21 -4.88
CA TYR A 148 -15.82 -17.54 -3.98
C TYR A 148 -16.05 -17.90 -2.51
N LYS A 149 -15.95 -19.19 -2.18
CA LYS A 149 -16.33 -19.79 -0.87
C LYS A 149 -15.51 -19.34 0.35
N ARG A 150 -14.38 -18.68 0.12
CA ARG A 150 -13.29 -18.65 1.10
C ARG A 150 -12.84 -17.26 1.37
N GLN A 151 -12.94 -16.86 2.64
CA GLN A 151 -12.55 -15.53 3.05
C GLN A 151 -11.08 -15.31 2.67
N THR A 152 -10.81 -14.20 1.99
CA THR A 152 -9.45 -13.80 1.64
C THR A 152 -8.73 -13.31 2.87
N THR A 153 -7.42 -13.50 2.86
CA THR A 153 -6.50 -13.02 3.89
C THR A 153 -5.26 -12.46 3.20
N ILE A 154 -4.37 -11.89 4.00
CA ILE A 154 -3.01 -11.56 3.57
C ILE A 154 -1.98 -12.34 4.39
N ASN A 155 -0.82 -12.54 3.79
CA ASN A 155 0.35 -13.13 4.43
C ASN A 155 1.56 -12.22 4.25
N ILE A 156 2.20 -11.83 5.34
CA ILE A 156 3.31 -10.86 5.36
C ILE A 156 4.61 -11.58 5.67
N PHE A 157 5.60 -11.42 4.77
CA PHE A 157 6.94 -11.98 4.93
C PHE A 157 8.01 -10.90 4.84
N PRO A 158 9.15 -11.05 5.53
CA PRO A 158 10.26 -10.13 5.36
C PRO A 158 10.96 -10.38 4.02
N THR A 159 11.64 -9.37 3.50
CA THR A 159 12.44 -9.47 2.28
C THR A 159 13.90 -9.13 2.53
N TYR A 160 14.76 -9.51 1.59
CA TYR A 160 16.14 -9.05 1.51
C TYR A 160 16.51 -8.69 0.07
N PHE A 161 17.48 -7.79 -0.07
CA PHE A 161 17.94 -7.37 -1.38
C PHE A 161 18.89 -8.41 -1.99
N GLU A 162 18.59 -8.81 -3.21
CA GLU A 162 19.42 -9.61 -4.07
C GLU A 162 19.15 -9.26 -5.53
N LYS A 163 20.11 -8.55 -6.13
CA LYS A 163 20.06 -8.14 -7.53
C LYS A 163 19.64 -9.31 -8.42
N ALA A 164 18.51 -9.13 -9.09
CA ALA A 164 17.94 -10.08 -10.01
C ALA A 164 18.84 -10.26 -11.22
N THR A 165 18.88 -11.50 -11.71
CA THR A 165 19.61 -11.88 -12.91
C THR A 165 18.80 -11.66 -14.20
N ALA A 166 17.52 -11.31 -14.09
CA ALA A 166 16.61 -11.11 -15.22
C ALA A 166 15.64 -9.93 -14.96
N PRO A 167 15.23 -9.19 -16.00
CA PRO A 167 14.44 -7.95 -15.87
C PRO A 167 13.02 -8.13 -15.32
N ASN A 168 12.53 -9.36 -15.20
CA ASN A 168 11.17 -9.68 -14.73
C ASN A 168 11.15 -10.36 -13.36
N ILE A 169 12.25 -10.25 -12.62
CA ILE A 169 12.39 -10.81 -11.29
C ILE A 169 12.66 -9.66 -10.34
N SER A 170 11.95 -9.62 -9.22
CA SER A 170 12.21 -8.64 -8.17
C SER A 170 13.62 -8.80 -7.61
N ASP A 171 14.30 -7.66 -7.43
CA ASP A 171 15.54 -7.55 -6.65
C ASP A 171 15.29 -7.81 -5.15
N HIS A 172 14.04 -7.71 -4.69
CA HIS A 172 13.67 -7.94 -3.29
C HIS A 172 13.11 -9.34 -3.12
N LYS A 173 13.91 -10.26 -2.59
CA LYS A 173 13.55 -11.67 -2.42
C LYS A 173 12.78 -11.89 -1.14
N THR A 174 11.79 -12.79 -1.19
CA THR A 174 11.03 -13.18 0.01
C THR A 174 11.88 -14.09 0.88
N SER A 175 12.10 -13.70 2.13
CA SER A 175 12.65 -14.59 3.14
C SER A 175 11.55 -15.52 3.65
N LYS A 176 11.85 -16.81 3.74
CA LYS A 176 10.88 -17.83 4.23
C LYS A 176 10.80 -17.91 5.75
N GLN A 177 11.44 -16.98 6.45
CA GLN A 177 11.35 -16.90 7.90
C GLN A 177 10.04 -16.25 8.32
N LYS A 178 9.46 -16.75 9.42
CA LYS A 178 8.33 -16.11 10.08
C LYS A 178 8.80 -14.87 10.82
N ILE A 179 8.08 -13.75 10.67
CA ILE A 179 8.29 -12.58 11.52
C ILE A 179 7.78 -12.92 12.92
N THR A 180 8.70 -13.01 13.88
CA THR A 180 8.37 -13.22 15.29
C THR A 180 8.30 -11.88 15.99
N ILE A 181 7.16 -11.61 16.62
CA ILE A 181 6.93 -10.41 17.44
C ILE A 181 6.90 -10.82 18.92
N THR A 182 7.49 -10.00 19.78
CA THR A 182 7.61 -10.27 21.21
C THR A 182 6.42 -9.68 21.97
N GLY A 183 6.10 -10.24 23.15
CA GLY A 183 5.05 -9.74 24.02
C GLY A 183 3.67 -10.37 23.77
N ILE A 184 2.61 -9.61 24.03
CA ILE A 184 1.20 -10.05 23.90
C ILE A 184 0.64 -9.91 22.47
N CYS A 185 1.43 -9.33 21.58
CA CYS A 185 1.00 -8.98 20.23
C CYS A 185 1.02 -10.20 19.33
N SER A 186 -0.04 -10.38 18.55
CA SER A 186 -0.12 -11.42 17.55
C SER A 186 -0.90 -10.89 16.37
N SER A 187 -0.50 -11.26 15.16
CA SER A 187 -1.25 -10.94 13.97
C SER A 187 -1.53 -12.20 13.18
N PRO A 188 -2.77 -12.41 12.71
CA PRO A 188 -3.12 -13.55 11.89
C PRO A 188 -2.41 -13.52 10.52
N TYR A 189 -1.76 -12.40 10.15
CA TYR A 189 -1.06 -12.24 8.88
C TYR A 189 0.43 -12.61 8.96
N LEU A 190 0.98 -12.83 10.17
CA LEU A 190 2.37 -13.22 10.42
C LEU A 190 2.46 -14.74 10.62
N GLN A 191 2.23 -15.48 9.53
CA GLN A 191 2.15 -16.94 9.53
C GLN A 191 3.51 -17.61 9.25
N ASP A 192 3.60 -18.89 9.61
CA ASP A 192 4.68 -19.76 9.12
C ASP A 192 4.59 -19.91 7.60
N TYR A 193 5.74 -19.89 6.92
CA TYR A 193 5.79 -19.85 5.45
C TYR A 193 5.02 -21.01 4.79
N ASN A 194 5.13 -22.22 5.33
CA ASN A 194 4.44 -23.39 4.76
C ASN A 194 2.91 -23.26 4.87
N THR A 195 2.40 -22.73 5.99
CA THR A 195 0.96 -22.50 6.18
C THR A 195 0.45 -21.43 5.23
N ALA A 196 1.16 -20.31 5.12
CA ALA A 196 0.83 -19.24 4.20
C ALA A 196 0.91 -19.68 2.73
N ASP A 197 1.91 -20.48 2.36
CA ASP A 197 2.08 -20.97 0.99
C ASP A 197 0.88 -21.83 0.55
N LEU A 198 0.29 -22.62 1.46
CA LEU A 198 -0.96 -23.34 1.21
C LEU A 198 -2.12 -22.38 0.95
N GLN A 199 -2.28 -21.34 1.77
CA GLN A 199 -3.32 -20.32 1.59
C GLN A 199 -3.14 -19.53 0.29
N ASN A 200 -1.90 -19.16 -0.04
CA ASN A 200 -1.56 -18.43 -1.27
C ASN A 200 -1.88 -19.28 -2.50
N LYS A 201 -1.44 -20.55 -2.54
CA LYS A 201 -1.74 -21.49 -3.64
C LYS A 201 -3.24 -21.71 -3.82
N GLU A 202 -3.98 -21.76 -2.72
CA GLU A 202 -5.41 -21.95 -2.78
C GLU A 202 -6.13 -20.69 -3.27
N PHE A 203 -5.64 -19.50 -2.91
CA PHE A 203 -6.08 -18.25 -3.50
C PHE A 203 -5.84 -18.22 -5.01
N GLU A 204 -4.64 -18.55 -5.48
CA GLU A 204 -4.32 -18.66 -6.92
C GLU A 204 -5.31 -19.60 -7.64
N LYS A 205 -5.60 -20.75 -7.03
CA LYS A 205 -6.49 -21.77 -7.60
C LYS A 205 -7.96 -21.34 -7.64
N ILE A 206 -8.45 -20.57 -6.66
CA ILE A 206 -9.87 -20.19 -6.58
C ILE A 206 -10.11 -18.89 -7.33
N TYR A 207 -9.24 -17.90 -7.12
CA TYR A 207 -9.46 -16.54 -7.58
C TYR A 207 -8.80 -16.25 -8.94
N ARG A 208 -7.70 -16.92 -9.33
CA ARG A 208 -6.92 -16.62 -10.55
C ARG A 208 -7.05 -17.61 -11.72
N LYS A 209 -8.19 -18.27 -11.87
CA LYS A 209 -8.41 -19.21 -12.99
C LYS A 209 -8.88 -18.51 -14.27
N GLY A 210 -8.03 -17.70 -14.90
CA GLY A 210 -8.30 -17.16 -16.24
C GLY A 210 -9.32 -16.01 -16.25
N GLY A 211 -9.50 -15.32 -15.12
CA GLY A 211 -10.57 -14.34 -14.90
C GLY A 211 -10.07 -12.94 -14.55
N ILE A 212 -10.98 -12.06 -14.13
CA ILE A 212 -10.67 -10.66 -13.78
C ILE A 212 -9.60 -10.57 -12.67
N LYS A 213 -9.49 -11.56 -11.78
CA LYS A 213 -8.52 -11.52 -10.67
C LYS A 213 -7.11 -11.98 -11.06
N ASP A 214 -6.89 -12.42 -12.31
CA ASP A 214 -5.56 -12.73 -12.84
C ASP A 214 -4.68 -11.46 -12.91
N SER A 215 -5.29 -10.28 -12.92
CA SER A 215 -4.58 -9.01 -12.89
C SER A 215 -4.20 -8.53 -11.50
N LEU A 216 -4.68 -9.19 -10.44
CA LEU A 216 -4.19 -8.93 -9.09
C LEU A 216 -2.69 -9.17 -9.08
N SER A 217 -1.95 -8.23 -8.51
CA SER A 217 -0.53 -8.40 -8.28
C SER A 217 -0.29 -9.65 -7.43
N LYS A 218 0.74 -10.44 -7.78
CA LYS A 218 1.08 -11.68 -7.05
C LYS A 218 1.35 -11.39 -5.58
N SER A 219 2.02 -10.29 -5.33
CA SER A 219 2.29 -9.75 -4.00
C SER A 219 2.58 -8.26 -4.11
N VAL A 220 2.65 -7.57 -2.97
CA VAL A 220 3.11 -6.17 -2.91
C VAL A 220 4.32 -6.08 -2.01
N TRP A 221 5.44 -5.56 -2.55
CA TRP A 221 6.63 -5.29 -1.76
C TRP A 221 6.52 -3.91 -1.12
N ILE A 222 7.04 -3.74 0.10
CA ILE A 222 7.07 -2.47 0.84
C ILE A 222 8.44 -2.37 1.51
N ASP A 223 9.15 -1.27 1.27
CA ASP A 223 10.47 -1.01 1.83
C ASP A 223 10.43 -0.93 3.37
N ALA A 224 11.48 -1.42 4.05
CA ALA A 224 11.57 -1.39 5.51
C ALA A 224 11.48 0.04 6.06
N CYS A 225 12.00 1.02 5.31
CA CYS A 225 11.92 2.42 5.68
C CYS A 225 10.46 2.88 5.82
N VAL A 226 9.57 2.46 4.91
CA VAL A 226 8.13 2.78 4.95
C VAL A 226 7.50 2.28 6.26
N ILE A 227 7.89 1.08 6.71
CA ILE A 227 7.46 0.53 8.00
C ILE A 227 8.04 1.33 9.17
N TYR A 228 9.28 1.82 9.07
CA TYR A 228 9.88 2.68 10.11
C TYR A 228 9.20 4.04 10.20
N THR A 229 8.79 4.64 9.07
CA THR A 229 7.98 5.85 9.04
C THR A 229 6.64 5.59 9.73
N LEU A 230 5.95 4.47 9.45
CA LEU A 230 4.72 4.12 10.16
C LEU A 230 4.93 4.08 11.68
N VAL A 231 5.98 3.40 12.17
CA VAL A 231 6.27 3.37 13.61
C VAL A 231 6.45 4.76 14.21
N LYS A 232 7.05 5.71 13.48
CA LYS A 232 7.16 7.10 13.96
C LYS A 232 5.80 7.77 14.02
N LEU A 233 4.94 7.57 13.01
CA LEU A 233 3.58 8.08 13.01
C LEU A 233 2.76 7.52 14.19
N LEU A 234 2.84 6.22 14.44
CA LEU A 234 2.12 5.54 15.53
C LEU A 234 2.51 6.08 16.92
N LYS A 235 3.71 6.66 17.06
CA LYS A 235 4.25 7.21 18.30
C LYS A 235 3.96 8.70 18.50
N LEU A 236 3.22 9.32 17.59
CA LEU A 236 2.91 10.75 17.71
C LEU A 236 1.95 11.00 18.88
N PRO A 237 2.37 11.79 19.89
CA PRO A 237 1.67 11.87 21.17
C PRO A 237 0.28 12.50 21.05
N LYS A 238 0.07 13.38 20.06
CA LYS A 238 -1.20 14.06 19.80
C LYS A 238 -2.11 13.31 18.81
N ALA A 239 -1.61 12.24 18.19
CA ALA A 239 -2.30 11.59 17.08
C ALA A 239 -3.23 10.45 17.52
N ASN A 240 -3.06 9.87 18.72
CA ASN A 240 -3.88 8.76 19.26
C ASN A 240 -4.16 7.65 18.24
N ILE A 241 -3.13 7.25 17.49
CA ILE A 241 -3.22 6.22 16.46
C ILE A 241 -3.22 4.85 17.14
N ASP A 242 -4.07 3.92 16.70
CA ASP A 242 -4.23 2.59 17.31
C ASP A 242 -3.76 1.42 16.42
N GLY A 243 -3.53 1.69 15.14
CA GLY A 243 -2.98 0.72 14.20
C GLY A 243 -2.81 1.27 12.80
N VAL A 244 -2.80 0.36 11.83
CA VAL A 244 -2.69 0.65 10.40
C VAL A 244 -3.64 -0.27 9.64
N ASN A 245 -4.48 0.32 8.80
CA ASN A 245 -5.25 -0.41 7.80
C ASN A 245 -4.40 -0.58 6.53
N ILE A 246 -4.30 -1.81 6.07
CA ILE A 246 -3.79 -2.20 4.76
C ILE A 246 -4.99 -2.25 3.82
N ASN A 247 -5.22 -1.14 3.12
CA ASN A 247 -6.32 -0.99 2.18
C ASN A 247 -5.89 -1.49 0.80
N MET A 248 -6.64 -2.42 0.23
CA MET A 248 -6.39 -2.91 -1.12
C MET A 248 -6.80 -1.87 -2.16
N ALA A 249 -5.94 -1.66 -3.16
CA ALA A 249 -6.06 -0.59 -4.13
C ALA A 249 -5.79 -1.13 -5.55
N ALA A 250 -6.44 -0.54 -6.54
CA ALA A 250 -6.22 -0.84 -7.95
C ALA A 250 -6.01 0.44 -8.74
N TYR A 251 -4.99 0.45 -9.59
CA TYR A 251 -4.71 1.60 -10.46
C TYR A 251 -5.84 1.85 -11.46
N ASP A 252 -5.96 3.10 -11.90
CA ASP A 252 -6.74 3.47 -13.08
C ASP A 252 -5.86 4.16 -14.13
N ASN A 253 -6.50 4.54 -15.22
CA ASN A 253 -5.90 5.14 -16.40
C ASN A 253 -5.48 6.60 -16.16
N SER A 254 -5.76 7.17 -14.97
CA SER A 254 -5.41 8.55 -14.62
C SER A 254 -3.99 8.70 -14.09
N TYR A 255 -3.35 7.60 -13.68
CA TYR A 255 -1.95 7.61 -13.32
C TYR A 255 -1.07 7.70 -14.58
N PRO A 256 -0.22 8.74 -14.71
CA PRO A 256 0.55 8.97 -15.93
C PRO A 256 1.37 7.71 -16.25
N ARG A 257 1.15 7.21 -17.48
CA ARG A 257 1.82 6.06 -18.09
C ARG A 257 3.30 5.98 -17.70
N LEU A 258 3.60 5.24 -16.64
CA LEU A 258 4.63 4.21 -16.75
C LEU A 258 4.06 3.28 -17.82
N SER A 259 4.57 3.40 -19.05
CA SER A 259 4.03 2.85 -20.31
C SER A 259 3.85 1.33 -20.38
N ARG A 260 3.84 0.66 -19.23
CA ARG A 260 3.89 -0.79 -19.01
C ARG A 260 2.90 -1.27 -17.93
N LEU A 261 2.20 -0.38 -17.23
CA LEU A 261 1.18 -0.77 -16.25
C LEU A 261 -0.12 -1.11 -17.00
N LYS A 262 -0.67 -2.31 -16.77
CA LYS A 262 -2.03 -2.62 -17.19
C LYS A 262 -3.02 -2.00 -16.21
N ASP A 263 -4.14 -1.49 -16.74
CA ASP A 263 -5.25 -0.77 -16.09
C ASP A 263 -5.95 -1.49 -14.91
N ASN A 264 -5.37 -2.57 -14.38
CA ASN A 264 -5.96 -3.44 -13.38
C ASN A 264 -4.93 -4.11 -12.45
N GLN A 265 -3.70 -3.60 -12.39
CA GLN A 265 -2.73 -4.01 -11.39
C GLN A 265 -3.14 -3.51 -10.01
N THR A 266 -2.86 -4.31 -8.98
CA THR A 266 -3.21 -3.96 -7.60
C THR A 266 -2.00 -3.61 -6.75
N THR A 267 -2.24 -2.79 -5.76
CA THR A 267 -1.28 -2.40 -4.74
C THR A 267 -2.00 -2.34 -3.38
N VAL A 268 -1.31 -1.86 -2.35
CA VAL A 268 -1.91 -1.58 -1.04
C VAL A 268 -1.72 -0.11 -0.68
N ILE A 269 -2.58 0.46 0.14
CA ILE A 269 -2.36 1.76 0.77
C ILE A 269 -2.45 1.55 2.27
N LEU A 270 -1.37 1.89 2.96
CA LEU A 270 -1.19 1.77 4.39
C LEU A 270 -1.64 3.09 5.02
N VAL A 271 -2.73 3.05 5.79
CA VAL A 271 -3.30 4.24 6.41
C VAL A 271 -3.33 4.05 7.92
N PRO A 272 -2.67 4.91 8.71
CA PRO A 272 -2.81 4.90 10.16
C PRO A 272 -4.28 4.96 10.58
N THR A 273 -4.64 4.31 11.68
CA THR A 273 -6.04 4.26 12.14
C THR A 273 -6.25 4.98 13.46
N ARG A 274 -7.50 5.36 13.73
CA ARG A 274 -7.97 5.73 15.07
C ARG A 274 -9.13 4.82 15.47
N LEU A 275 -9.19 4.50 16.76
CA LEU A 275 -10.33 3.79 17.32
C LEU A 275 -11.53 4.75 17.44
N ASN A 276 -12.56 4.51 16.64
CA ASN A 276 -13.84 5.20 16.75
C ASN A 276 -14.92 4.20 17.19
N GLY A 277 -15.29 4.24 18.48
CA GLY A 277 -16.13 3.22 19.10
C GLY A 277 -15.45 1.86 19.09
N THR A 278 -15.91 0.97 18.19
CA THR A 278 -15.37 -0.40 18.03
C THR A 278 -14.69 -0.61 16.67
N LYS A 279 -14.50 0.45 15.87
CA LYS A 279 -13.94 0.35 14.51
C LYS A 279 -12.60 1.07 14.42
N HIS A 280 -11.67 0.47 13.69
CA HIS A 280 -10.37 1.04 13.35
C HIS A 280 -10.49 1.82 12.04
N GLU A 281 -10.78 3.12 12.14
CA GLU A 281 -11.08 3.96 10.98
C GLU A 281 -9.80 4.61 10.43
N ASN A 282 -9.71 4.72 9.10
CA ASN A 282 -8.60 5.38 8.42
C ASN A 282 -8.48 6.83 8.90
N PHE A 283 -7.32 7.20 9.44
CA PHE A 283 -7.06 8.54 9.95
C PHE A 283 -6.40 9.41 8.87
N TRP A 284 -7.19 9.98 7.97
CA TRP A 284 -6.66 10.75 6.82
C TRP A 284 -5.99 12.07 7.19
N ASP A 285 -6.43 12.73 8.27
CA ASP A 285 -5.90 14.04 8.65
C ASP A 285 -4.38 14.02 8.88
N ILE A 286 -3.83 12.90 9.36
CA ILE A 286 -2.38 12.78 9.56
C ILE A 286 -1.62 12.64 8.24
N ILE A 287 -2.18 11.93 7.27
CA ILE A 287 -1.62 11.81 5.92
C ILE A 287 -1.68 13.16 5.21
N GLU A 288 -2.78 13.89 5.33
CA GLU A 288 -2.91 15.24 4.80
C GLU A 288 -1.96 16.23 5.47
N CYS A 289 -1.75 16.13 6.79
CA CYS A 289 -0.76 16.92 7.52
C CYS A 289 0.66 16.69 6.96
N ILE A 290 1.03 15.42 6.74
CA ILE A 290 2.32 15.04 6.18
C ILE A 290 2.47 15.53 4.74
N ASN A 291 1.44 15.35 3.89
CA ASN A 291 1.42 15.85 2.52
C ASN A 291 1.65 17.37 2.49
N LYS A 292 0.94 18.14 3.32
CA LYS A 292 1.11 19.60 3.44
C LYS A 292 2.51 19.99 3.90
N LYS A 293 3.13 19.24 4.83
CA LYS A 293 4.52 19.48 5.25
C LYS A 293 5.50 19.28 4.10
N ILE A 294 5.36 18.17 3.38
CA ILE A 294 6.18 17.79 2.22
C ILE A 294 6.08 18.86 1.11
N GLU A 295 4.85 19.25 0.75
CA GLU A 295 4.58 20.28 -0.26
C GLU A 295 5.19 21.64 0.10
N LYS A 296 4.99 22.11 1.35
CA LYS A 296 5.55 23.38 1.83
C LYS A 296 7.08 23.45 1.73
N MET A 297 7.73 22.31 1.71
CA MET A 297 9.19 22.19 1.68
C MET A 297 9.74 21.96 0.27
N GLY A 298 8.88 21.99 -0.77
CA GLY A 298 9.29 21.81 -2.17
C GLY A 298 9.75 20.39 -2.50
N LEU A 299 9.54 19.45 -1.59
CA LEU A 299 9.69 18.03 -1.85
C LEU A 299 8.38 17.59 -2.49
N LEU A 300 8.36 17.31 -3.79
CA LEU A 300 7.29 16.44 -4.30
C LEU A 300 7.57 15.05 -3.72
N PRO A 301 6.57 14.25 -3.33
CA PRO A 301 6.79 12.85 -2.99
C PRO A 301 7.40 12.15 -4.22
N SER A 302 8.72 12.12 -4.30
CA SER A 302 9.50 11.62 -5.43
C SER A 302 9.71 10.11 -5.37
N GLY A 303 8.98 9.42 -4.50
CA GLY A 303 8.97 7.97 -4.49
C GLY A 303 7.75 7.43 -5.21
N GLY A 304 8.01 6.54 -6.17
CA GLY A 304 6.95 5.82 -6.87
C GLY A 304 6.15 4.92 -5.93
N PHE A 305 4.96 4.53 -6.39
CA PHE A 305 4.26 3.41 -5.79
C PHE A 305 5.14 2.16 -5.90
N ASN A 306 5.15 1.32 -4.87
CA ASN A 306 5.64 -0.03 -5.08
C ASN A 306 4.61 -0.73 -5.94
N HIS A 307 5.02 -1.05 -7.16
CA HIS A 307 4.25 -1.96 -7.99
C HIS A 307 4.26 -3.31 -7.28
N GLY A 308 3.11 -3.94 -7.16
CA GLY A 308 3.10 -5.33 -6.76
C GLY A 308 4.01 -6.13 -7.68
N GLU A 309 4.65 -7.18 -7.16
CA GLU A 309 5.50 -8.03 -7.97
C GLU A 309 4.72 -8.42 -9.24
N LEU A 310 5.33 -7.94 -10.32
CA LEU A 310 4.91 -7.89 -11.70
C LEU A 310 4.02 -9.06 -12.10
N CYS A 311 3.00 -8.75 -12.90
CA CYS A 311 2.01 -9.65 -13.51
C CYS A 311 2.44 -11.13 -13.57
N PRO A 312 1.53 -12.09 -13.30
CA PRO A 312 1.87 -13.51 -13.34
C PRO A 312 2.43 -14.01 -14.68
N ASN A 313 2.35 -13.27 -15.80
CA ASN A 313 2.75 -13.80 -17.11
C ASN A 313 3.44 -12.89 -18.14
N ASN A 314 3.56 -11.57 -18.00
CA ASN A 314 4.26 -10.74 -19.01
C ASN A 314 4.50 -9.32 -18.51
N CYS A 315 5.76 -8.98 -18.27
CA CYS A 315 6.23 -7.59 -18.23
C CYS A 315 7.38 -7.47 -19.24
N TYR A 316 7.34 -6.43 -20.06
CA TYR A 316 8.37 -6.06 -21.03
C TYR A 316 8.82 -4.64 -20.76
#